data_AF-A0AAW9J8F7-F1
#
_entry.id   AF-A0AAW9J8F7-F1
#
_cell.length_a   1.000
_cell.length_b   1.000
_cell.length_c   1.000
_cell.angle_alpha   90.00
_cell.angle_beta   90.00
_cell.angle_gamma   90.00
#
_symmetry.space_group_name_H-M   'P 1'
#
loop_
_entity.id
_entity.type
_entity.pdbx_description
1 polymer ?
#
loop_
_entity_poly.entity_id
_entity_poly.type
_entity_poly.pdbx_seq_one_letter_code
_entity_poly.pdbx_strand_id
1 'polypeptide(L)'
;DYVSCTGDLVADLLSNIASEQRAKVVYEYLYRQIEDKEVRATIDFLLNREEAHNALFREALNKVQQTGSNKDFGVTEDSKLYFDLSTPGPEHKAPDPTAPSFNNPRK
;
A
#
# COMPACT_ATOMS: atom_id res chain seq x y z
N ASP A 1 13.32 4.25 9.42
CA ASP A 1 12.44 5.34 9.87
C ASP A 1 11.07 4.76 10.19
N TYR A 2 10.48 5.12 11.32
CA TYR A 2 9.18 4.58 11.77
C TYR A 2 8.00 5.54 11.50
N VAL A 3 8.30 6.79 11.17
CA VAL A 3 7.30 7.83 10.86
C VAL A 3 7.62 8.39 9.49
N SER A 4 6.61 8.53 8.65
CA SER A 4 6.70 9.22 7.36
C SER A 4 5.64 10.30 7.30
N CYS A 5 6.05 11.51 6.95
CA CYS A 5 5.15 12.61 6.67
C CYS A 5 5.85 13.53 5.67
N THR A 6 5.27 13.62 4.48
CA THR A 6 5.82 14.40 3.36
C THR A 6 5.11 15.73 3.19
N GLY A 7 3.89 15.85 3.76
CA GLY A 7 2.99 16.98 3.50
C GLY A 7 2.20 16.84 2.20
N ASP A 8 2.49 15.80 1.40
CA ASP A 8 1.69 15.41 0.25
C ASP A 8 0.68 14.34 0.66
N LEU A 9 -0.60 14.69 0.60
CA LEU A 9 -1.68 13.84 1.11
C LEU A 9 -1.74 12.46 0.44
N VAL A 10 -1.44 12.40 -0.87
CA VAL A 10 -1.44 11.14 -1.63
C VAL A 10 -0.29 10.25 -1.18
N ALA A 11 0.93 10.78 -1.12
CA ALA A 11 2.10 10.05 -0.67
C ALA A 11 1.94 9.55 0.78
N ASP A 12 1.40 10.40 1.66
CA ASP A 12 1.19 10.05 3.06
C ASP A 12 0.12 8.94 3.21
N LEU A 13 -0.98 9.00 2.44
CA LEU A 13 -1.98 7.93 2.43
C LEU A 13 -1.44 6.60 1.89
N LEU A 14 -0.62 6.63 0.82
CA LEU A 14 0.04 5.43 0.30
C LEU A 14 1.01 4.83 1.34
N SER A 15 1.73 5.68 2.09
CA SER A 15 2.60 5.23 3.18
C SER A 15 1.81 4.61 4.33
N ASN A 16 0.64 5.17 4.68
CA ASN A 16 -0.25 4.59 5.69
C ASN A 16 -0.76 3.21 5.25
N ILE A 17 -1.24 3.07 4.02
CA ILE A 17 -1.69 1.77 3.46
C ILE A 17 -0.56 0.73 3.52
N ALA A 18 0.66 1.12 3.15
CA ALA A 18 1.82 0.23 3.22
C ALA A 18 2.18 -0.13 4.67
N SER A 19 2.00 0.80 5.61
CA SER A 19 2.24 0.57 7.04
C SER A 19 1.25 -0.42 7.62
N GLU A 20 -0.04 -0.29 7.32
CA GLU A 20 -1.07 -1.26 7.74
C GLU A 20 -0.77 -2.66 7.19
N GLN A 21 -0.35 -2.76 5.91
CA GLN A 21 -0.03 -4.06 5.32
C GLN A 21 1.20 -4.71 5.98
N ARG A 22 2.21 -3.92 6.36
CA ARG A 22 3.36 -4.41 7.12
C ARG A 22 2.96 -4.86 8.53
N ALA A 23 2.14 -4.08 9.22
CA ALA A 23 1.64 -4.42 10.55
C ALA A 23 0.85 -5.74 10.52
N LYS A 24 -0.04 -5.91 9.53
CA LYS A 24 -0.79 -7.15 9.31
C LYS A 24 0.13 -8.36 9.17
N VAL A 25 1.15 -8.28 8.31
CA VAL A 25 2.12 -9.38 8.13
C VAL A 25 2.80 -9.74 9.44
N VAL A 26 3.18 -8.75 10.26
CA VAL A 26 3.77 -9.00 11.59
C VAL A 26 2.79 -9.70 12.51
N TYR A 27 1.52 -9.26 12.57
CA TYR A 27 0.50 -9.93 13.39
C TYR A 27 0.20 -11.35 12.94
N GLU A 28 0.19 -11.62 11.63
CA GLU A 28 0.03 -12.98 11.10
C GLU A 28 1.17 -13.91 11.55
N TYR A 29 2.41 -13.40 11.62
CA TYR A 29 3.53 -14.17 12.15
C TYR A 29 3.40 -14.40 13.66
N LEU A 30 3.08 -13.36 14.43
CA LEU A 30 2.88 -13.47 15.88
C LEU A 30 1.76 -14.46 16.21
N TYR A 31 0.64 -14.39 15.50
CA TYR A 31 -0.52 -15.26 15.69
C TYR A 31 -0.14 -16.75 15.59
N ARG A 32 0.77 -17.11 14.67
CA ARG A 32 1.27 -18.49 14.48
C ARG A 32 2.15 -18.97 15.65
N GLN A 33 2.74 -18.06 16.41
CA GLN A 33 3.68 -18.36 17.50
C GLN A 33 3.05 -18.32 18.90
N ILE A 34 1.84 -17.77 19.04
CA ILE A 34 1.17 -17.58 20.34
C ILE A 34 0.33 -18.82 20.68
N GLU A 35 0.59 -19.44 21.84
CA GLU A 35 -0.20 -20.57 22.35
C GLU A 35 -1.34 -20.14 23.28
N ASP A 36 -1.21 -19.00 23.96
CA ASP A 36 -2.24 -18.46 24.85
C ASP A 36 -3.47 -17.98 24.08
N LYS A 37 -4.65 -18.46 24.48
CA LYS A 37 -5.91 -18.21 23.76
C LYS A 37 -6.35 -16.76 23.83
N GLU A 38 -6.18 -16.09 24.96
CA GLU A 38 -6.64 -14.72 25.16
C GLU A 38 -5.71 -13.73 24.43
N VAL A 39 -4.41 -13.99 24.44
CA VAL A 39 -3.45 -13.24 23.63
C VAL A 39 -3.74 -13.43 22.14
N ARG A 40 -4.03 -14.66 21.70
CA ARG A 40 -4.39 -14.94 20.31
C ARG A 40 -5.67 -14.21 19.87
N ALA A 41 -6.68 -14.17 20.72
CA ALA A 41 -7.91 -13.41 20.46
C ALA A 41 -7.64 -11.89 20.33
N THR A 42 -6.73 -11.36 21.13
CA THR A 42 -6.31 -9.96 21.04
C THR A 42 -5.61 -9.65 19.72
N ILE A 43 -4.69 -10.53 19.29
CA ILE A 43 -3.99 -10.36 18.00
C ILE A 43 -4.95 -10.48 16.82
N ASP A 44 -5.91 -11.40 16.87
CA ASP A 44 -6.95 -11.53 15.84
C ASP A 44 -7.79 -10.25 15.72
N PHE A 45 -8.18 -9.66 16.86
CA PHE A 45 -8.88 -8.37 16.87
C PHE A 45 -8.05 -7.28 16.19
N LEU A 46 -6.77 -7.16 16.52
CA LEU A 46 -5.88 -6.15 15.91
C LEU A 46 -5.73 -6.36 14.41
N LEU A 47 -5.58 -7.61 13.95
CA LEU A 47 -5.50 -7.94 12.52
C LEU A 47 -6.74 -7.46 11.75
N ASN A 48 -7.93 -7.68 12.32
CA ASN A 48 -9.19 -7.19 11.74
C ASN A 48 -9.27 -5.65 11.72
N ARG A 49 -8.62 -4.97 12.69
CA ARG A 49 -8.54 -3.50 12.70
C ARG A 49 -7.61 -2.97 11.62
N GLU A 50 -6.48 -3.61 11.35
CA GLU A 50 -5.56 -3.17 10.29
C GLU A 50 -6.22 -3.30 8.89
N GLU A 51 -7.03 -4.34 8.68
CA GLU A 51 -7.87 -4.44 7.47
C GLU A 51 -8.88 -3.30 7.35
N ALA A 52 -9.54 -2.94 8.45
CA ALA A 52 -10.48 -1.82 8.47
C ALA A 52 -9.78 -0.48 8.22
N HIS A 53 -8.59 -0.26 8.80
CA HIS A 53 -7.78 0.94 8.55
C HIS A 53 -7.31 0.99 7.10
N ASN A 54 -6.83 -0.12 6.55
CA ASN A 54 -6.44 -0.24 5.15
C ASN A 54 -7.60 0.12 4.22
N ALA A 55 -8.81 -0.39 4.48
CA ALA A 55 -10.02 -0.04 3.74
C ALA A 55 -10.32 1.46 3.79
N LEU A 56 -10.23 2.09 4.97
CA LEU A 56 -10.48 3.52 5.13
C LEU A 56 -9.44 4.37 4.40
N PHE A 57 -8.15 4.02 4.47
CA PHE A 57 -7.10 4.76 3.77
C PHE A 57 -7.20 4.61 2.26
N ARG A 58 -7.55 3.41 1.75
CA ARG A 58 -7.81 3.21 0.31
C ARG A 58 -9.01 4.01 -0.17
N GLU A 59 -10.08 4.06 0.61
CA GLU A 59 -11.24 4.91 0.31
C GLU A 59 -10.86 6.39 0.30
N ALA A 60 -10.07 6.85 1.29
CA ALA A 60 -9.58 8.21 1.35
C ALA A 60 -8.71 8.55 0.14
N LEU A 61 -7.77 7.67 -0.24
CA LEU A 61 -6.91 7.85 -1.40
C LEU A 61 -7.74 8.04 -2.67
N ASN A 62 -8.76 7.18 -2.87
CA ASN A 62 -9.66 7.28 -4.01
C ASN A 62 -10.39 8.63 -4.10
N LYS A 63 -10.72 9.26 -2.96
CA LYS A 63 -11.35 10.59 -2.93
C LYS A 63 -10.40 11.73 -3.28
N VAL A 64 -9.10 11.54 -3.05
CA VAL A 64 -8.07 12.59 -3.23
C VAL A 64 -7.13 12.32 -4.40
N GLN A 65 -7.48 11.37 -5.28
CA GLN A 65 -6.69 10.95 -6.44
C GLN A 65 -6.29 12.09 -7.39
N GLN A 66 -7.00 13.22 -7.39
CA GLN A 66 -6.70 14.36 -8.28
C GLN A 66 -6.01 15.52 -7.55
N THR A 67 -5.34 15.23 -6.43
CA THR A 67 -4.67 16.22 -5.58
C THR A 67 -3.19 15.87 -5.40
N GLY A 68 -2.42 16.83 -4.89
CA GLY A 68 -1.00 16.62 -4.56
C GLY A 68 -0.19 16.08 -5.73
N SER A 69 0.68 15.12 -5.44
CA SER A 69 1.55 14.42 -6.39
C SER A 69 0.80 13.70 -7.52
N ASN A 70 -0.45 13.28 -7.32
CA ASN A 70 -1.23 12.62 -8.37
C ASN A 70 -1.85 13.59 -9.39
N LYS A 71 -1.87 14.91 -9.12
CA LYS A 71 -2.43 15.89 -10.07
C LYS A 71 -1.59 16.00 -11.34
N ASP A 72 -0.27 15.84 -11.22
CA ASP A 72 0.68 15.87 -12.32
C ASP A 72 1.66 14.70 -12.14
N PHE A 73 1.20 13.48 -12.46
CA PHE A 73 2.00 12.27 -12.29
C PHE A 73 3.04 12.06 -13.40
N GLY A 74 3.37 13.13 -14.15
CA GLY A 74 4.51 13.20 -15.05
C GLY A 74 4.53 12.09 -16.10
N VAL A 75 3.65 12.19 -17.11
CA VAL A 75 3.60 11.23 -18.24
C VAL A 75 4.42 11.78 -19.41
N THR A 76 5.70 12.05 -19.18
CA THR A 76 6.64 12.36 -20.26
C THR A 76 7.03 11.10 -21.03
N GLU A 77 7.71 11.24 -22.17
CA GLU A 77 8.22 10.09 -22.91
C GLU A 77 9.21 9.27 -22.07
N ASP A 78 9.97 9.93 -21.18
CA ASP A 78 10.92 9.26 -20.29
C ASP A 78 10.24 8.31 -19.28
N SER A 79 9.06 8.66 -18.78
CA SER A 79 8.27 7.81 -17.86
C SER A 79 7.76 6.50 -18.49
N LYS A 80 7.82 6.36 -19.81
CA LYS A 80 7.47 5.13 -20.54
C LYS A 80 8.69 4.25 -20.85
N LEU A 81 9.91 4.75 -20.60
CA LEU A 81 11.12 3.98 -20.81
C LEU A 81 11.25 2.90 -19.74
N TYR A 82 11.38 1.65 -20.18
CA TYR A 82 11.65 0.50 -19.32
C TYR A 82 12.97 -0.14 -19.74
N PHE A 83 13.93 -0.20 -18.82
CA PHE A 83 15.22 -0.83 -19.03
C PHE A 83 15.20 -2.27 -18.51
N ASP A 84 15.21 -3.25 -19.41
CA ASP A 84 15.30 -4.67 -19.03
C ASP A 84 16.76 -5.03 -18.69
N LEU A 85 17.12 -4.82 -17.43
CA LEU A 85 18.48 -5.05 -16.91
C LEU A 85 18.66 -6.44 -16.27
N SER A 86 17.65 -7.32 -16.38
CA SER A 86 17.69 -8.65 -15.78
C SER A 86 18.14 -9.70 -16.80
N THR A 87 19.40 -10.16 -16.70
CA THR A 87 19.92 -11.22 -17.59
C THR A 87 20.78 -12.24 -16.83
N PRO A 88 20.46 -13.55 -16.86
CA PRO A 88 19.34 -14.19 -17.57
C PRO A 88 18.01 -14.01 -16.82
N GLY A 89 16.94 -13.65 -17.55
CA GLY A 89 15.60 -13.47 -17.00
C GLY A 89 14.50 -13.52 -18.08
N PRO A 90 13.22 -13.54 -17.69
CA PRO A 90 12.10 -13.39 -18.62
C PRO A 90 12.15 -12.04 -19.36
N GLU A 91 11.61 -11.97 -20.58
CA GLU A 91 11.44 -10.69 -21.28
C GLU A 91 10.30 -9.87 -20.66
N HIS A 92 10.52 -8.58 -20.45
CA HIS A 92 9.52 -7.65 -19.92
C HIS A 92 9.21 -6.53 -20.93
N LYS A 93 7.94 -6.13 -21.01
CA LYS A 93 7.50 -5.00 -21.85
C LYS A 93 7.40 -3.73 -21.03
N ALA A 94 7.63 -2.59 -21.68
CA ALA A 94 7.43 -1.29 -21.07
C ALA A 94 5.97 -1.11 -20.60
N PRO A 95 5.74 -0.62 -19.36
CA PRO A 95 4.40 -0.37 -18.84
C PRO A 95 3.81 0.92 -19.42
N ASP A 96 2.48 1.05 -19.33
CA ASP A 96 1.77 2.32 -19.55
C ASP A 96 1.42 2.95 -18.18
N PRO A 97 2.11 4.03 -17.75
CA PRO A 97 1.94 4.58 -16.42
C PRO A 97 0.53 5.15 -16.21
N THR A 98 -0.10 4.75 -15.11
CA THR A 98 -1.38 5.31 -14.66
C THR A 98 -1.27 5.77 -13.22
N ALA A 99 -2.08 6.75 -12.84
CA ALA A 99 -2.11 7.22 -11.46
C ALA A 99 -2.49 6.09 -10.48
N PRO A 100 -1.87 6.02 -9.29
CA PRO A 100 -2.21 5.03 -8.27
C PRO A 100 -3.70 5.07 -7.91
N SER A 101 -4.34 3.91 -7.94
CA SER A 101 -5.76 3.76 -7.61
C SER A 101 -6.07 2.39 -7.01
N PHE A 102 -7.16 2.29 -6.23
CA PHE A 102 -7.62 1.03 -5.66
C PHE A 102 -9.08 0.75 -5.99
N ASN A 103 -9.41 -0.53 -6.11
CA ASN A 103 -10.81 -0.97 -6.12
C ASN A 103 -11.52 -0.54 -4.83
N ASN A 104 -12.81 -0.21 -4.94
CA ASN A 104 -13.64 0.16 -3.80
C ASN A 104 -13.59 -0.94 -2.72
N PRO A 105 -13.11 -0.63 -1.50
CA PRO A 105 -12.93 -1.61 -0.45
C PRO A 105 -14.24 -2.01 0.26
N ARG A 106 -15.37 -1.34 0.01
CA ARG A 106 -16.69 -1.65 0.63
C ARG A 106 -17.59 -2.56 -0.21
N LYS A 107 -17.03 -3.45 -1.03
CA LYS A 107 -17.83 -4.39 -1.84
C LYS A 107 -18.46 -5.49 -0.99
#